data_AF-A0A2N9IFX4-F1
#
_entry.id   AF-A0A2N9IFX4-F1
#
_cell.length_a   1.000
_cell.length_b   1.000
_cell.length_c   1.000
_cell.angle_alpha   90.00
_cell.angle_beta   90.00
_cell.angle_gamma   90.00
#
_symmetry.space_group_name_H-M   'P 1'
#
loop_
_entity.id
_entity.type
_entity.pdbx_description
1 polymer ?
#
loop_
_entity_poly.entity_id
_entity_poly.type
_entity_poly.pdbx_seq_one_letter_code
_entity_poly.pdbx_strand_id
1 'polypeptide(L)'
;MTCIPFFFSRRKSPRNESFDVDDDVSGIHNVKLYTYKELRIATEDFIPGNKIGEGGFGCVYKGRLKDGKIAAIKVLSAESKQGVKEFLTEINVISEIEHENLVKLYGCCVEGNHRILVYNYLENNSLAQTLIGGSQSNIYFNWRTRSKIGIGIACGLAYLHEEVRPHIVHRDIKASNILLDKDLTPKISDFGLAKLIPPNMTHVSTRVAGTIQTCQAWLIINEEVSLLGSLRK
;
A
#
# COMPACT_ATOMS: atom_id res chain seq x y z
N MET A 1 36.53 -37.17 47.32
CA MET A 1 37.12 -35.96 46.71
C MET A 1 36.66 -35.93 45.25
N THR A 2 35.66 -35.09 44.98
CA THR A 2 34.95 -34.98 43.70
C THR A 2 35.63 -33.90 42.84
N CYS A 3 35.97 -34.25 41.60
CA CYS A 3 36.40 -33.29 40.58
C CYS A 3 35.29 -33.15 39.53
N ILE A 4 34.79 -31.92 39.36
CA ILE A 4 33.79 -31.53 38.35
C ILE A 4 34.55 -31.10 37.09
N PRO A 5 34.25 -31.63 35.88
CA PRO A 5 34.65 -30.99 34.65
C PRO A 5 33.55 -30.03 34.18
N PHE A 6 33.95 -28.78 33.94
CA PHE A 6 33.15 -27.75 33.28
C PHE A 6 32.76 -28.21 31.86
N PHE A 7 31.47 -28.41 31.61
CA PHE A 7 30.95 -28.55 30.25
C PHE A 7 30.80 -27.16 29.62
N PHE A 8 31.65 -26.84 28.65
CA PHE A 8 31.43 -25.72 27.73
C PHE A 8 30.23 -26.04 26.82
N SER A 9 29.09 -25.45 27.11
CA SER A 9 27.95 -25.45 26.19
C SER A 9 28.25 -24.53 25.01
N ARG A 10 28.51 -25.13 23.85
CA ARG A 10 28.71 -24.43 22.57
C ARG A 10 27.34 -23.87 22.13
N ARG A 11 27.08 -22.59 22.40
CA ARG A 11 25.92 -21.87 21.86
C ARG A 11 25.93 -22.01 20.33
N LYS A 12 24.95 -22.73 19.77
CA LYS A 12 24.65 -22.65 18.34
C LYS A 12 24.13 -21.24 18.06
N SER A 13 24.84 -20.52 17.18
CA SER A 13 24.35 -19.27 16.61
C SER A 13 23.03 -19.52 15.87
N PRO A 14 22.04 -18.63 15.95
CA PRO A 14 20.85 -18.76 15.12
C PRO A 14 21.29 -18.64 13.65
N ARG A 15 20.87 -19.60 12.82
CA ARG A 15 20.99 -19.48 11.38
C ARG A 15 20.10 -18.29 10.97
N ASN A 16 20.70 -17.27 10.36
CA ASN A 16 19.95 -16.31 9.58
C ASN A 16 19.31 -17.07 8.42
N GLU A 17 18.02 -17.39 8.57
CA GLU A 17 17.17 -17.65 7.41
C GLU A 17 17.00 -16.30 6.71
N SER A 18 17.90 -15.99 5.79
CA SER A 18 17.61 -15.04 4.73
C SER A 18 16.40 -15.62 4.00
N PHE A 19 15.23 -15.00 4.18
CA PHE A 19 14.11 -15.23 3.30
C PHE A 19 14.62 -15.00 1.88
N ASP A 20 14.54 -16.01 1.02
CA ASP A 20 14.95 -15.92 -0.38
C ASP A 20 13.95 -15.00 -1.12
N VAL A 21 14.08 -13.69 -0.90
CA VAL A 21 13.23 -12.69 -1.55
C VAL A 21 13.52 -12.61 -3.05
N ASP A 22 14.65 -13.13 -3.50
CA ASP A 22 15.02 -13.17 -4.92
C ASP A 22 14.06 -14.01 -5.78
N ASP A 23 13.47 -15.09 -5.24
CA ASP A 23 12.54 -15.94 -6.00
C ASP A 23 11.17 -15.26 -6.20
N ASP A 24 10.67 -14.51 -5.20
CA ASP A 24 9.39 -13.76 -5.29
C ASP A 24 9.50 -12.49 -6.16
N VAL A 25 10.71 -11.95 -6.36
CA VAL A 25 10.96 -10.75 -7.18
C VAL A 25 11.06 -11.08 -8.67
N SER A 26 11.34 -12.34 -9.01
CA SER A 26 11.40 -12.84 -10.39
C SER A 26 10.08 -12.66 -11.17
N GLY A 27 8.96 -12.52 -10.45
CA GLY A 27 7.63 -12.31 -11.01
C GLY A 27 7.22 -10.85 -11.24
N ILE A 28 8.07 -9.86 -10.92
CA ILE A 28 7.76 -8.44 -11.19
C ILE A 28 7.94 -8.15 -12.68
N HIS A 29 6.90 -8.41 -13.46
CA HIS A 29 6.81 -8.04 -14.86
C HIS A 29 6.11 -6.67 -15.00
N ASN A 30 6.49 -5.87 -15.99
CA ASN A 30 5.85 -4.60 -16.35
C ASN A 30 5.96 -3.42 -15.36
N VAL A 31 6.87 -3.48 -14.37
CA VAL A 31 7.13 -2.36 -13.44
C VAL A 31 8.53 -1.81 -13.65
N LYS A 32 8.66 -0.49 -13.67
CA LYS A 32 9.98 0.17 -13.72
C LYS A 32 10.75 -0.09 -12.42
N LEU A 33 11.94 -0.65 -12.54
CA LEU A 33 12.86 -0.84 -11.43
C LEU A 33 13.72 0.42 -11.23
N TYR A 34 13.73 0.93 -10.01
CA TYR A 34 14.62 1.97 -9.54
C TYR A 34 15.69 1.35 -8.65
N THR A 35 16.90 1.90 -8.71
CA THR A 35 17.95 1.54 -7.75
C THR A 35 17.75 2.26 -6.43
N TYR A 36 18.22 1.69 -5.32
CA TYR A 36 18.16 2.37 -4.03
C TYR A 36 18.92 3.69 -4.06
N LYS A 37 20.08 3.72 -4.75
CA LYS A 37 20.87 4.93 -4.95
C LYS A 37 20.07 6.04 -5.63
N GLU A 38 19.26 5.72 -6.63
CA GLU A 38 18.41 6.69 -7.32
C GLU A 38 17.36 7.28 -6.39
N LEU A 39 16.67 6.44 -5.63
CA LEU A 39 15.63 6.89 -4.71
C LEU A 39 16.23 7.68 -3.55
N ARG A 40 17.41 7.30 -3.06
CA ARG A 40 18.17 8.05 -2.06
C ARG A 40 18.54 9.45 -2.55
N ILE A 41 18.98 9.60 -3.80
CA ILE A 41 19.24 10.91 -4.40
C ILE A 41 17.93 11.69 -4.54
N ALA A 42 16.86 11.05 -5.01
CA ALA A 42 15.56 11.69 -5.24
C ALA A 42 14.91 12.25 -3.96
N THR A 43 15.19 11.64 -2.79
CA THR A 43 14.68 12.06 -1.48
C THR A 43 15.66 12.90 -0.66
N GLU A 44 16.84 13.23 -1.21
CA GLU A 44 17.94 13.87 -0.48
C GLU A 44 18.35 13.07 0.77
N ASP A 45 18.59 11.77 0.60
CA ASP A 45 18.93 10.83 1.66
C ASP A 45 17.81 10.63 2.70
N PHE A 46 16.56 10.60 2.21
CA PHE A 46 15.36 10.42 3.05
C PHE A 46 15.28 11.43 4.20
N ILE A 47 15.65 12.69 3.95
CA ILE A 47 15.63 13.74 4.97
C ILE A 47 14.24 13.88 5.61
N PRO A 48 14.16 14.17 6.92
CA PRO A 48 12.88 14.35 7.61
C PRO A 48 11.98 15.43 7.00
N GLY A 49 12.56 16.48 6.42
CA GLY A 49 11.81 17.55 5.75
C GLY A 49 11.02 17.10 4.52
N ASN A 50 11.39 15.97 3.92
CA ASN A 50 10.68 15.36 2.79
C ASN A 50 9.67 14.29 3.24
N LYS A 51 9.57 13.97 4.53
CA LYS A 51 8.63 12.98 5.04
C LYS A 51 7.21 13.54 5.00
N ILE A 52 6.33 12.89 4.24
CA ILE A 52 4.93 13.33 4.04
C ILE A 52 3.91 12.39 4.69
N GLY A 53 4.34 11.22 5.17
CA GLY A 53 3.47 10.29 5.87
C GLY A 53 4.23 9.20 6.61
N GLU A 54 3.60 8.66 7.65
CA GLU A 54 4.09 7.54 8.45
C GLU A 54 2.91 6.75 9.00
N GLY A 55 3.00 5.42 9.00
CA GLY A 55 2.01 4.54 9.59
C GLY A 55 2.48 3.09 9.65
N GLY A 56 1.54 2.17 9.88
CA GLY A 56 1.84 0.73 9.98
C GLY A 56 2.49 0.13 8.72
N PHE A 57 2.33 0.80 7.58
CA PHE A 57 2.89 0.41 6.29
C PHE A 57 4.27 1.02 6.01
N GLY A 58 4.84 1.79 6.95
CA GLY A 58 6.15 2.43 6.79
C GLY A 58 6.09 3.94 6.55
N CYS A 59 7.14 4.48 5.94
CA CYS A 59 7.36 5.92 5.78
C CYS A 59 7.20 6.35 4.32
N VAL A 60 6.57 7.48 4.07
CA VAL A 60 6.40 8.05 2.73
C VAL A 60 7.17 9.37 2.63
N TYR A 61 8.01 9.48 1.60
CA TYR A 61 8.82 10.66 1.32
C TYR A 61 8.42 11.29 -0.01
N LYS A 62 8.38 12.61 -0.06
CA LYS A 62 8.36 13.35 -1.31
C LYS A 62 9.75 13.32 -1.93
N GLY A 63 9.85 13.07 -3.22
CA GLY A 63 11.12 13.12 -3.94
C GLY A 63 10.98 13.62 -5.36
N ARG A 64 12.10 14.01 -5.96
CA ARG A 64 12.18 14.38 -7.38
C ARG A 64 12.99 13.33 -8.13
N LEU A 65 12.35 12.61 -9.03
CA LEU A 65 12.97 11.59 -9.87
C LEU A 65 13.93 12.24 -10.89
N LYS A 66 14.84 11.44 -11.46
CA LYS A 66 15.80 11.89 -12.49
C LYS A 66 15.15 12.53 -13.72
N ASP A 67 13.95 12.08 -14.07
CA ASP A 67 13.16 12.62 -15.20
C ASP A 67 12.39 13.91 -14.82
N GLY A 68 12.63 14.47 -13.63
CA GLY A 68 12.04 15.71 -13.13
C GLY A 68 10.68 15.53 -12.44
N LYS A 69 10.06 14.35 -12.53
CA LYS A 69 8.75 14.08 -11.90
C LYS A 69 8.84 14.11 -10.38
N ILE A 70 7.84 14.71 -9.75
CA ILE A 70 7.65 14.60 -8.30
C ILE A 70 6.95 13.27 -8.00
N ALA A 71 7.47 12.55 -7.01
CA ALA A 71 6.97 11.24 -6.61
C ALA A 71 6.77 11.14 -5.10
N ALA A 72 5.84 10.26 -4.71
CA ALA A 72 5.71 9.77 -3.35
C ALA A 72 6.44 8.42 -3.24
N ILE A 73 7.47 8.35 -2.41
CA ILE A 73 8.38 7.23 -2.25
C ILE A 73 8.07 6.56 -0.92
N LYS A 74 7.31 5.47 -0.97
CA LYS A 74 6.84 4.69 0.19
C LYS A 74 7.88 3.61 0.50
N VAL A 75 8.60 3.79 1.60
CA VAL A 75 9.57 2.85 2.16
C VAL A 75 8.85 1.93 3.13
N LEU A 76 8.73 0.65 2.76
CA LEU A 76 8.09 -0.36 3.59
C LEU A 76 9.10 -0.96 4.57
N SER A 77 8.64 -1.35 5.76
CA SER A 77 9.48 -2.10 6.71
C SER A 77 9.67 -3.53 6.21
N ALA A 78 10.88 -3.83 5.73
CA ALA A 78 11.27 -5.18 5.30
C ALA A 78 11.55 -6.14 6.47
N GLU A 79 11.50 -5.64 7.71
CA GLU A 79 11.80 -6.42 8.92
C GLU A 79 10.63 -7.34 9.32
N SER A 80 9.46 -7.17 8.71
CA SER A 80 8.28 -8.00 8.97
C SER A 80 7.86 -8.81 7.74
N LYS A 81 7.46 -10.07 7.98
CA LYS A 81 6.83 -10.93 6.95
C LYS A 81 5.58 -10.27 6.34
N GLN A 82 4.88 -9.46 7.13
CA GLN A 82 3.70 -8.75 6.71
C GLN A 82 4.03 -7.66 5.67
N GLY A 83 5.06 -6.85 5.92
CA GLY A 83 5.47 -5.78 5.00
C GLY A 83 5.94 -6.29 3.64
N VAL A 84 6.65 -7.43 3.59
CA VAL A 84 7.02 -8.08 2.32
C VAL A 84 5.79 -8.54 1.55
N LYS A 85 4.82 -9.15 2.24
CA LYS A 85 3.57 -9.60 1.59
C LYS A 85 2.76 -8.44 1.05
N GLU A 86 2.66 -7.34 1.80
CA GLU A 86 1.97 -6.12 1.37
C GLU A 86 2.66 -5.50 0.16
N PHE A 87 3.99 -5.44 0.15
CA PHE A 87 4.77 -4.98 -1.01
C PHE A 87 4.44 -5.76 -2.29
N LEU A 88 4.53 -7.09 -2.22
CA LEU A 88 4.28 -7.96 -3.37
C LEU A 88 2.82 -7.87 -3.83
N THR A 89 1.88 -7.83 -2.88
CA THR A 89 0.45 -7.66 -3.18
C THR A 89 0.22 -6.33 -3.90
N GLU A 90 0.80 -5.25 -3.39
CA GLU A 90 0.62 -3.91 -3.94
C GLU A 90 1.16 -3.85 -5.38
N ILE A 91 2.37 -4.37 -5.63
CA ILE A 91 2.94 -4.48 -6.99
C ILE A 91 2.06 -5.30 -7.92
N ASN A 92 1.67 -6.52 -7.51
CA ASN A 92 0.92 -7.43 -8.37
C ASN A 92 -0.46 -6.86 -8.74
N VAL A 93 -1.07 -6.05 -7.88
CA VAL A 93 -2.40 -5.50 -8.11
C VAL A 93 -2.34 -4.19 -8.89
N ILE A 94 -1.51 -3.24 -8.48
CA ILE A 94 -1.56 -1.87 -9.00
C ILE A 94 -0.77 -1.71 -10.32
N SER A 95 0.16 -2.62 -10.62
CA SER A 95 1.01 -2.51 -11.82
C SER A 95 0.26 -2.77 -13.14
N GLU A 96 -0.82 -3.54 -13.09
CA GLU A 96 -1.59 -3.96 -14.26
C GLU A 96 -2.82 -3.07 -14.53
N ILE A 97 -3.07 -2.07 -13.67
CA ILE A 97 -4.29 -1.26 -13.73
C ILE A 97 -3.96 0.23 -13.78
N GLU A 98 -4.74 0.97 -14.57
CA GLU A 98 -4.68 2.42 -14.64
C GLU A 98 -6.09 2.98 -14.73
N HIS A 99 -6.45 3.89 -13.82
CA HIS A 99 -7.78 4.51 -13.79
C HIS A 99 -7.70 5.89 -13.14
N GLU A 100 -8.56 6.83 -13.57
CA GLU A 100 -8.54 8.22 -13.12
C GLU A 100 -8.69 8.33 -11.59
N ASN A 101 -9.43 7.43 -10.94
CA ASN A 101 -9.64 7.45 -9.49
C ASN A 101 -8.72 6.52 -8.69
N LEU A 102 -7.62 6.04 -9.27
CA LEU A 102 -6.60 5.24 -8.58
C LEU A 102 -5.25 5.97 -8.58
N VAL A 103 -4.41 5.69 -7.58
CA VAL A 103 -3.01 6.14 -7.62
C VAL A 103 -2.24 5.42 -8.74
N LYS A 104 -1.26 6.10 -9.33
CA LYS A 104 -0.40 5.55 -10.37
C LYS A 104 0.93 5.11 -9.77
N LEU A 105 1.22 3.82 -9.85
CA LEU A 105 2.55 3.30 -9.53
C LEU A 105 3.50 3.61 -10.70
N TYR A 106 4.54 4.38 -10.41
CA TYR A 106 5.62 4.64 -11.36
C TYR A 106 6.67 3.53 -11.38
N GLY A 107 6.84 2.82 -10.27
CA GLY A 107 7.78 1.72 -10.19
C GLY A 107 8.10 1.31 -8.77
N CYS A 108 9.12 0.46 -8.61
CA CYS A 108 9.56 -0.02 -7.31
C CYS A 108 11.09 -0.16 -7.25
N CYS A 109 11.62 -0.33 -6.04
CA CYS A 109 13.00 -0.72 -5.77
C CYS A 109 13.00 -1.98 -4.92
N VAL A 110 13.80 -2.96 -5.36
CA VAL A 110 14.04 -4.22 -4.66
C VAL A 110 15.55 -4.47 -4.63
N GLU A 111 16.23 -3.92 -3.63
CA GLU A 111 17.68 -4.07 -3.46
C GLU A 111 17.99 -4.46 -2.00
N GLY A 112 18.49 -5.68 -1.77
CA GLY A 112 18.78 -6.18 -0.42
C GLY A 112 17.58 -6.07 0.54
N ASN A 113 17.78 -5.33 1.64
CA ASN A 113 16.79 -4.86 2.63
C ASN A 113 15.66 -3.97 2.10
N HIS A 114 15.83 -3.33 0.95
CA HIS A 114 15.01 -2.20 0.56
C HIS A 114 13.81 -2.64 -0.25
N ARG A 115 12.60 -2.39 0.26
CA ARG A 115 11.32 -2.56 -0.42
C ARG A 115 10.66 -1.19 -0.51
N ILE A 116 10.71 -0.57 -1.68
CA ILE A 116 10.26 0.80 -1.87
C ILE A 116 9.34 0.89 -3.08
N LEU A 117 8.19 1.54 -2.91
CA LEU A 117 7.22 1.82 -3.97
C LEU A 117 7.27 3.29 -4.34
N VAL A 118 7.17 3.58 -5.64
CA VAL A 118 7.27 4.94 -6.19
C VAL A 118 5.95 5.27 -6.88
N TYR A 119 5.22 6.21 -6.30
CA TYR A 119 3.92 6.67 -6.80
C TYR A 119 4.01 8.06 -7.40
N ASN A 120 3.00 8.43 -8.19
CA ASN A 120 2.75 9.83 -8.47
C ASN A 120 2.48 10.59 -7.15
N TYR A 121 3.10 11.77 -7.01
CA TYR A 121 2.80 12.64 -5.88
C TYR A 121 1.43 13.32 -6.08
N LEU A 122 0.70 13.50 -4.98
CA LEU A 122 -0.62 14.13 -4.96
C LEU A 122 -0.62 15.30 -3.99
N GLU A 123 -1.03 16.47 -4.47
CA GLU A 123 -0.74 17.75 -3.82
C GLU A 123 -1.62 18.04 -2.60
N ASN A 124 -2.84 17.50 -2.58
CA ASN A 124 -3.85 17.86 -1.59
C ASN A 124 -3.96 16.83 -0.44
N ASN A 125 -2.93 15.99 -0.28
CA ASN A 125 -2.81 14.98 0.78
C ASN A 125 -3.99 13.99 0.81
N SER A 126 -4.13 13.25 1.92
CA SER A 126 -5.27 12.36 2.14
C SER A 126 -6.52 13.12 2.56
N LEU A 127 -7.69 12.61 2.17
CA LEU A 127 -8.99 13.15 2.55
C LEU A 127 -9.14 13.25 4.08
N ALA A 128 -8.56 12.33 4.85
CA ALA A 128 -8.51 12.43 6.31
C ALA A 128 -7.80 13.71 6.77
N GLN A 129 -6.63 14.01 6.21
CA GLN A 129 -5.87 15.22 6.54
C GLN A 129 -6.57 16.48 6.02
N THR A 130 -7.16 16.44 4.82
CA THR A 130 -7.86 17.60 4.26
C THR A 130 -9.19 17.90 4.96
N LEU A 131 -9.89 16.89 5.50
CA LEU A 131 -11.14 17.07 6.24
C LEU A 131 -10.93 17.48 7.71
N ILE A 132 -9.89 16.96 8.36
CA ILE A 132 -9.59 17.22 9.78
C ILE A 132 -8.71 18.48 9.95
N GLY A 133 -7.93 18.83 8.93
CA GLY A 133 -6.92 19.89 8.97
C GLY A 133 -7.48 21.30 8.90
N GLY A 134 -7.86 21.84 10.06
CA GLY A 134 -7.91 23.28 10.31
C GLY A 134 -6.59 23.98 9.97
N SER A 135 -6.69 25.23 9.54
CA SER A 135 -5.61 26.22 9.34
C SER A 135 -4.61 26.00 8.19
N GLN A 136 -4.40 24.79 7.67
CA GLN A 136 -3.34 24.52 6.66
C GLN A 136 -3.87 24.14 5.27
N SER A 137 -5.13 23.72 5.15
CA SER A 137 -5.78 23.53 3.86
C SER A 137 -6.88 24.56 3.68
N ASN A 138 -6.74 25.42 2.65
CA ASN A 138 -7.75 26.44 2.33
C ASN A 138 -8.90 25.86 1.48
N ILE A 139 -9.08 24.53 1.53
CA ILE A 139 -9.97 23.79 0.64
C ILE A 139 -11.36 23.76 1.26
N TYR A 140 -12.28 24.53 0.68
CA TYR A 140 -13.67 24.53 1.10
C TYR A 140 -14.42 23.32 0.51
N PHE A 141 -14.67 22.30 1.33
CA PHE A 141 -15.50 21.15 0.98
C PHE A 141 -16.99 21.50 1.05
N ASN A 142 -17.47 22.27 0.07
CA ASN A 142 -18.91 22.40 -0.14
C ASN A 142 -19.52 21.05 -0.58
N TRP A 143 -20.86 20.97 -0.54
CA TRP A 143 -21.58 19.75 -0.91
C TRP A 143 -21.23 19.24 -2.33
N ARG A 144 -21.02 20.14 -3.29
CA ARG A 144 -20.65 19.79 -4.66
C ARG A 144 -19.28 19.09 -4.70
N THR A 145 -18.28 19.62 -4.00
CA THR A 145 -16.94 19.00 -3.89
C THR A 145 -17.02 17.63 -3.24
N ARG A 146 -17.76 17.50 -2.13
CA ARG A 146 -17.95 16.21 -1.45
C ARG A 146 -18.64 15.18 -2.34
N SER A 147 -19.64 15.61 -3.10
CA SER A 147 -20.36 14.76 -4.06
C SER A 147 -19.44 14.29 -5.19
N LYS A 148 -18.63 15.19 -5.77
CA LYS A 148 -17.62 14.86 -6.78
C LYS A 148 -16.65 13.79 -6.26
N ILE A 149 -16.18 13.95 -5.02
CA ILE A 149 -15.28 12.99 -4.38
C ILE A 149 -15.97 11.64 -4.15
N GLY A 150 -17.19 11.63 -3.61
CA GLY A 150 -17.95 10.39 -3.42
C GLY A 150 -18.17 9.63 -4.71
N ILE A 151 -18.53 10.34 -5.79
CA ILE A 151 -18.70 9.76 -7.13
C ILE A 151 -17.37 9.18 -7.64
N GLY A 152 -16.26 9.93 -7.55
CA GLY A 152 -14.96 9.44 -8.00
C GLY A 152 -14.49 8.19 -7.24
N ILE A 153 -14.69 8.14 -5.92
CA ILE A 153 -14.39 6.93 -5.13
C ILE A 153 -15.24 5.75 -5.61
N ALA A 154 -16.54 5.97 -5.83
CA ALA A 154 -17.44 4.93 -6.34
C ALA A 154 -17.02 4.44 -7.74
N CYS A 155 -16.61 5.34 -8.64
CA CYS A 155 -16.11 4.99 -9.97
C CYS A 155 -14.83 4.14 -9.88
N GLY A 156 -13.87 4.52 -9.03
CA GLY A 156 -12.66 3.73 -8.82
C GLY A 156 -12.94 2.34 -8.26
N LEU A 157 -13.90 2.21 -7.33
CA LEU A 157 -14.32 0.92 -6.80
C LEU A 157 -15.07 0.07 -7.83
N ALA A 158 -15.97 0.67 -8.61
CA ALA A 158 -16.69 -0.01 -9.68
C ALA A 158 -15.70 -0.57 -10.72
N TYR A 159 -14.72 0.23 -11.14
CA TYR A 159 -13.65 -0.23 -12.03
C TYR A 159 -12.94 -1.49 -11.49
N LEU A 160 -12.50 -1.47 -10.22
CA LEU A 160 -11.83 -2.62 -9.59
C LEU A 160 -12.73 -3.86 -9.50
N HIS A 161 -14.02 -3.67 -9.26
CA HIS A 161 -14.98 -4.75 -9.00
C HIS A 161 -15.63 -5.30 -10.26
N GLU A 162 -15.75 -4.51 -11.33
CA GLU A 162 -16.60 -4.84 -12.48
C GLU A 162 -15.81 -4.90 -13.79
N GLU A 163 -14.75 -4.11 -13.94
CA GLU A 163 -14.00 -3.96 -15.19
C GLU A 163 -12.68 -4.74 -15.17
N VAL A 164 -11.96 -4.75 -14.05
CA VAL A 164 -10.70 -5.49 -13.93
C VAL A 164 -10.94 -7.00 -13.81
N ARG A 165 -10.08 -7.81 -14.45
CA ARG A 165 -10.06 -9.27 -14.33
C ARG A 165 -8.63 -9.76 -14.02
N PRO A 166 -8.43 -10.59 -12.98
CA PRO A 166 -9.42 -10.98 -11.95
C PRO A 166 -9.91 -9.76 -11.14
N HIS A 167 -11.10 -9.86 -10.56
CA HIS A 167 -11.69 -8.75 -9.81
C HIS A 167 -10.82 -8.41 -8.59
N ILE A 168 -10.73 -7.14 -8.22
CA ILE A 168 -9.88 -6.70 -7.10
C ILE A 168 -10.75 -6.18 -5.97
N VAL A 169 -10.61 -6.73 -4.76
CA VAL A 169 -11.18 -6.13 -3.55
C VAL A 169 -10.08 -5.44 -2.75
N HIS A 170 -10.22 -4.13 -2.54
CA HIS A 170 -9.22 -3.29 -1.87
C HIS A 170 -9.01 -3.64 -0.39
N ARG A 171 -10.08 -3.96 0.33
CA ARG A 171 -10.15 -4.30 1.78
C ARG A 171 -9.74 -3.22 2.79
N ASP A 172 -9.12 -2.10 2.40
CA ASP A 172 -8.80 -1.00 3.33
C ASP A 172 -9.27 0.39 2.84
N ILE A 173 -10.55 0.51 2.49
CA ILE A 173 -11.14 1.80 2.10
C ILE A 173 -11.44 2.64 3.35
N LYS A 174 -10.75 3.77 3.46
CA LYS A 174 -10.88 4.77 4.53
C LYS A 174 -10.36 6.12 4.06
N ALA A 175 -10.73 7.20 4.76
CA ALA A 175 -10.36 8.56 4.35
C ALA A 175 -8.84 8.82 4.28
N SER A 176 -8.01 8.08 5.03
CA SER A 176 -6.54 8.20 4.94
C SER A 176 -5.98 7.57 3.65
N ASN A 177 -6.71 6.66 3.02
CA ASN A 177 -6.34 5.94 1.80
C ASN A 177 -7.05 6.51 0.57
N ILE A 178 -7.74 7.65 0.72
CA ILE A 178 -8.23 8.45 -0.40
C ILE A 178 -7.34 9.67 -0.47
N LEU A 179 -6.49 9.74 -1.48
CA LEU A 179 -5.65 10.90 -1.76
C LEU A 179 -6.35 11.85 -2.72
N LEU A 180 -5.97 13.13 -2.72
CA LEU A 180 -6.53 14.14 -3.59
C LEU A 180 -5.44 14.74 -4.49
N ASP A 181 -5.66 14.72 -5.81
CA ASP A 181 -4.81 15.47 -6.73
C ASP A 181 -5.09 16.98 -6.65
N LYS A 182 -4.30 17.78 -7.38
CA LYS A 182 -4.45 19.24 -7.50
C LYS A 182 -5.88 19.72 -7.79
N ASP A 183 -6.70 18.93 -8.48
CA ASP A 183 -8.07 19.29 -8.92
C ASP A 183 -9.16 18.71 -7.99
N LEU A 184 -8.75 18.25 -6.80
CA LEU A 184 -9.58 17.57 -5.80
C LEU A 184 -10.25 16.32 -6.34
N THR A 185 -9.64 15.67 -7.33
CA THR A 185 -10.10 14.37 -7.83
C THR A 185 -9.56 13.28 -6.92
N PRO A 186 -10.42 12.39 -6.39
CA PRO A 186 -9.99 11.35 -5.46
C PRO A 186 -9.20 10.26 -6.18
N LYS A 187 -8.14 9.79 -5.52
CA LYS A 187 -7.31 8.66 -5.91
C LYS A 187 -7.28 7.65 -4.77
N ILE A 188 -7.83 6.47 -4.98
CA ILE A 188 -7.74 5.34 -4.04
C ILE A 188 -6.29 4.87 -4.02
N SER A 189 -5.73 4.74 -2.82
CA SER A 189 -4.35 4.33 -2.56
C SER A 189 -4.28 3.17 -1.56
N ASP A 190 -3.08 2.61 -1.42
CA ASP A 190 -2.74 1.58 -0.41
C ASP A 190 -3.38 0.20 -0.65
N PHE A 191 -2.91 -0.45 -1.70
CA PHE A 191 -3.38 -1.78 -2.12
C PHE A 191 -2.66 -2.94 -1.40
N GLY A 192 -1.88 -2.68 -0.36
CA GLY A 192 -1.12 -3.70 0.36
C GLY A 192 -2.00 -4.83 0.94
N LEU A 193 -3.28 -4.52 1.22
CA LEU A 193 -4.26 -5.49 1.68
C LEU A 193 -5.20 -5.98 0.58
N ALA A 194 -5.01 -5.63 -0.69
CA ALA A 194 -5.92 -6.02 -1.76
C ALA A 194 -5.96 -7.55 -1.97
N LYS A 195 -7.05 -8.03 -2.59
CA LYS A 195 -7.25 -9.43 -2.94
C LYS A 195 -7.84 -9.58 -4.33
N LEU A 196 -7.26 -10.49 -5.11
CA LEU A 196 -7.78 -10.93 -6.40
C LEU A 196 -8.88 -11.98 -6.17
N ILE A 197 -10.01 -11.80 -6.84
CA ILE A 197 -11.15 -12.73 -6.85
C ILE A 197 -11.30 -13.26 -8.28
N PRO A 198 -11.11 -14.58 -8.49
CA PRO A 198 -11.29 -15.19 -9.80
C PRO A 198 -12.72 -14.99 -10.34
N PRO A 199 -12.92 -14.93 -11.67
CA PRO A 199 -14.22 -14.60 -12.28
C PRO A 199 -15.37 -15.54 -11.88
N ASN A 200 -15.06 -16.78 -11.50
CA ASN A 200 -16.04 -17.82 -11.15
C ASN A 200 -16.31 -17.90 -9.64
N MET A 201 -15.83 -16.95 -8.84
CA MET A 201 -15.97 -16.94 -7.39
C MET A 201 -16.65 -15.66 -6.91
N THR A 202 -17.55 -15.80 -5.93
CA THR A 202 -18.22 -14.66 -5.27
C THR A 202 -17.51 -14.21 -4.00
N HIS A 203 -16.67 -15.08 -3.43
CA HIS A 203 -15.93 -14.89 -2.19
C HIS A 203 -14.58 -15.60 -2.26
N VAL A 204 -13.63 -15.14 -1.44
CA VAL A 204 -12.33 -15.80 -1.23
C VAL A 204 -12.05 -15.85 0.27
N SER A 205 -11.70 -17.03 0.78
CA SER A 205 -11.24 -17.20 2.16
C SER A 205 -9.91 -16.47 2.36
N THR A 206 -9.84 -15.65 3.40
CA THR A 206 -8.69 -14.80 3.68
C THR A 206 -8.68 -14.39 5.15
N ARG A 207 -7.48 -14.25 5.73
CA ARG A 207 -7.36 -13.65 7.07
C ARG A 207 -8.04 -12.28 7.10
N VAL A 208 -8.70 -12.00 8.22
CA VAL A 208 -9.30 -10.69 8.51
C VAL A 208 -8.22 -9.62 8.34
N ALA A 209 -8.51 -8.62 7.50
CA ALA A 209 -7.62 -7.51 7.22
C ALA A 209 -8.45 -6.25 6.91
N GLY A 210 -7.94 -5.09 7.31
CA GLY A 210 -8.59 -3.80 7.15
C GLY A 210 -8.59 -3.01 8.47
N THR A 211 -9.10 -1.79 8.42
CA THR A 211 -9.22 -0.94 9.61
C THR A 211 -10.47 -1.30 10.41
N ILE A 212 -10.35 -1.56 11.71
CA ILE A 212 -11.45 -2.09 12.56
C ILE A 212 -12.76 -1.33 12.39
N GLN A 213 -12.72 0.00 12.32
CA GLN A 213 -13.90 0.86 12.19
C GLN A 213 -14.63 0.75 10.84
N THR A 214 -13.95 0.29 9.79
CA THR A 214 -14.48 0.21 8.42
C THR A 214 -14.58 -1.23 7.89
N CYS A 215 -14.14 -2.21 8.68
CA CYS A 215 -14.27 -3.62 8.33
C CYS A 215 -15.75 -4.03 8.30
N GLN A 216 -16.14 -4.77 7.26
CA GLN A 216 -17.46 -5.39 7.22
C GLN A 216 -17.54 -6.49 8.28
N ALA A 217 -18.60 -6.49 9.10
CA ALA A 217 -18.80 -7.49 10.16
C ALA A 217 -18.76 -8.94 9.61
N TRP A 218 -19.22 -9.15 8.37
CA TRP A 218 -19.20 -10.45 7.72
C TRP A 218 -17.77 -11.00 7.51
N LEU A 219 -16.82 -10.15 7.12
CA LEU A 219 -15.40 -10.52 7.00
C LEU A 219 -14.81 -10.93 8.36
N ILE A 220 -15.18 -10.23 9.43
CA ILE A 220 -14.68 -10.50 10.79
C ILE A 220 -15.15 -11.87 11.28
N ILE A 221 -16.40 -12.23 10.98
CA ILE A 221 -17.03 -13.46 11.47
C ILE A 221 -16.61 -14.68 10.64
N ASN A 222 -16.53 -14.53 9.31
CA ASN A 222 -16.38 -15.67 8.41
C ASN A 222 -14.97 -15.81 7.83
N GLU A 223 -14.07 -14.84 8.05
CA GLU A 223 -12.76 -14.79 7.39
C GLU A 223 -12.87 -14.90 5.85
N GLU A 224 -13.91 -14.28 5.29
CA GLU A 224 -14.18 -14.27 3.85
C GLU A 224 -14.38 -12.85 3.34
N VAL A 225 -13.83 -12.56 2.15
CA VAL A 225 -14.08 -11.31 1.43
C VAL A 225 -14.89 -11.58 0.18
N SER A 226 -15.94 -10.78 -0.06
CA SER A 226 -16.84 -10.89 -1.21
C SER A 226 -16.92 -9.58 -1.98
N LEU A 227 -17.16 -9.66 -3.30
CA LEU A 227 -17.48 -8.48 -4.13
C LEU A 227 -18.85 -7.91 -3.78
N LEU A 228 -19.74 -8.79 -3.35
CA LEU A 228 -21.07 -8.44 -2.87
C LEU A 228 -20.97 -8.18 -1.38
N GLY A 229 -21.05 -6.92 -0.96
CA GLY A 229 -21.48 -6.63 0.40
C GLY A 229 -22.77 -7.42 0.63
N SER A 230 -22.75 -8.38 1.56
CA SER A 230 -23.85 -9.32 1.76
C SER A 230 -25.11 -8.60 2.23
N LEU A 231 -25.87 -8.06 1.27
CA LEU A 231 -27.30 -7.86 1.36
C LEU A 231 -27.96 -9.04 0.64
N ARG A 232 -27.80 -10.24 1.19
CA ARG A 232 -28.83 -11.28 1.03
C ARG A 232 -29.76 -11.14 2.23
N LYS A 233 -31.02 -10.86 1.88
CA LYS A 233 -32.19 -10.71 2.76
C LYS A 233 -32.27 -11.79 3.82
#